data_AF-A0A929PT47-F1
#
_entry.id   AF-A0A929PT47-F1
#
_cell.length_a   1.000
_cell.length_b   1.000
_cell.length_c   1.000
_cell.angle_alpha   90.00
_cell.angle_beta   90.00
_cell.angle_gamma   90.00
#
_symmetry.space_group_name_H-M   'P 1'
#
loop_
_entity.id
_entity.type
_entity.pdbx_description
1 polymer ?
#
loop_
_entity_poly.entity_id
_entity_poly.type
_entity_poly.pdbx_seq_one_letter_code
_entity_poly.pdbx_strand_id
1 'polypeptide(L)'
;MSRDFGAFMLSMMLLPTLGLVVLVALIIAIRAGRRARAAICVAALLLAPMTYELSRRYADEAWFLVWSRAHEEMLRQAEGRDAIITRWDRWGTALTGGNDAYLIADSQDRSMTIEGAEAWRPRMELACPIVATMRLRPGVYLVATYDCPLDAPALAP
;
A
#
# COMPACT_ATOMS: atom_id res chain seq x y z
N MET A 1 7.78 -1.56 14.11
CA MET A 1 8.04 -0.10 14.07
C MET A 1 6.77 0.61 14.53
N SER A 2 6.87 1.68 15.33
CA SER A 2 5.69 2.31 15.95
C SER A 2 4.79 2.99 14.91
N ARG A 3 3.48 2.91 15.15
CA ARG A 3 2.38 3.52 14.36
C ARG A 3 2.63 4.99 13.99
N ASP A 4 3.38 5.72 14.80
CA ASP A 4 3.63 7.16 14.63
C ASP A 4 4.67 7.49 13.55
N PHE A 5 5.62 6.59 13.31
CA PHE A 5 6.73 6.85 12.37
C PHE A 5 6.27 6.81 10.90
N GLY A 6 5.34 5.90 10.58
CA GLY A 6 4.75 5.80 9.25
C GLY A 6 3.90 7.01 8.89
N ALA A 7 3.05 7.47 9.82
CA ALA A 7 2.24 8.69 9.65
C ALA A 7 3.12 9.94 9.48
N PHE A 8 4.21 10.03 10.23
CA PHE A 8 5.19 11.11 10.11
C PHE A 8 5.86 11.14 8.74
N MET A 9 6.35 10.01 8.23
CA MET A 9 7.00 9.91 6.92
C MET A 9 6.04 10.23 5.76
N LEU A 10 4.80 9.75 5.85
CA LEU A 10 3.77 9.98 4.83
C LEU A 10 3.37 11.46 4.81
N SER A 11 3.20 12.07 5.99
CA SER A 11 2.98 13.51 6.14
C SER A 11 4.16 14.31 5.58
N MET A 12 5.40 13.89 5.85
CA MET A 12 6.62 14.55 5.37
C MET A 12 6.76 14.54 3.84
N MET A 13 6.18 13.56 3.13
CA MET A 13 6.22 13.47 1.67
C MET A 13 4.99 14.09 0.99
N LEU A 14 3.81 13.98 1.59
CA LEU A 14 2.56 14.57 1.07
C LEU A 14 2.46 16.07 1.31
N LEU A 15 2.91 16.58 2.46
CA LEU A 15 2.85 18.01 2.77
C LEU A 15 3.64 18.89 1.77
N PRO A 16 4.89 18.57 1.38
CA PRO A 16 5.62 19.41 0.42
C PRO A 16 5.04 19.30 -0.99
N THR A 17 4.49 18.15 -1.39
CA THR A 17 3.87 17.98 -2.71
C THR A 17 2.53 18.70 -2.81
N LEU A 18 1.65 18.56 -1.82
CA LEU A 18 0.45 19.39 -1.70
C LEU A 18 0.79 20.87 -1.57
N GLY A 19 1.81 21.20 -0.78
CA GLY A 19 2.33 22.56 -0.63
C GLY A 19 2.76 23.15 -1.97
N LEU A 20 3.49 22.39 -2.79
CA LEU A 20 3.94 22.83 -4.12
C LEU A 20 2.76 23.04 -5.08
N VAL A 21 1.78 22.11 -5.09
CA VAL A 21 0.57 22.21 -5.92
C VAL A 21 -0.26 23.44 -5.52
N VAL A 22 -0.43 23.67 -4.22
CA VAL A 22 -1.13 24.85 -3.69
C VAL A 22 -0.36 26.13 -4.03
N LEU A 23 0.97 26.13 -3.91
CA LEU A 23 1.82 27.27 -4.23
C LEU A 23 1.73 27.64 -5.72
N VAL A 24 1.80 26.65 -6.62
CA VAL A 24 1.65 26.85 -8.07
C VAL A 24 0.25 27.37 -8.39
N ALA A 25 -0.80 26.79 -7.79
CA ALA A 25 -2.16 27.28 -7.95
C ALA A 25 -2.33 28.73 -7.45
N LEU A 26 -1.66 29.10 -6.35
CA LEU A 26 -1.61 30.46 -5.81
C LEU A 26 -0.89 31.43 -6.76
N ILE A 27 0.25 31.04 -7.32
CA ILE A 27 1.03 31.86 -8.27
C ILE A 27 0.21 32.12 -9.54
N ILE A 28 -0.49 31.11 -10.05
CA ILE A 28 -1.39 31.23 -11.20
C ILE A 28 -2.59 32.13 -10.84
N ALA A 29 -3.20 31.91 -9.67
CA ALA A 29 -4.32 32.70 -9.19
C ALA A 29 -3.96 34.18 -9.00
N ILE A 30 -2.78 34.51 -8.48
CA ILE A 30 -2.31 35.89 -8.29
C ILE A 30 -2.28 36.63 -9.63
N ARG A 31 -1.81 35.99 -10.71
CA ARG A 31 -1.77 36.57 -12.06
C ARG A 31 -3.10 36.54 -12.81
N ALA A 32 -4.08 35.78 -12.32
CA ALA A 32 -5.34 35.57 -13.01
C ALA A 32 -6.46 36.51 -12.49
N GLY A 33 -7.35 36.93 -13.39
CA GLY A 33 -8.52 37.75 -13.06
C GLY A 33 -9.50 37.05 -12.11
N ARG A 34 -10.41 37.82 -11.50
CA ARG A 34 -11.35 37.36 -10.45
C ARG A 34 -12.14 36.08 -10.84
N ARG A 35 -12.52 35.95 -12.12
CA ARG A 35 -13.22 34.78 -12.68
C ARG A 35 -12.32 33.53 -12.78
N ALA A 36 -11.05 33.71 -13.15
CA ALA A 36 -10.10 32.60 -13.27
C ALA A 36 -9.70 32.05 -11.90
N ARG A 37 -9.59 32.90 -10.86
CA ARG A 37 -9.41 32.42 -9.47
C ARG A 37 -10.56 31.55 -9.00
N ALA A 38 -11.81 31.96 -9.26
CA ALA A 38 -12.99 31.18 -8.91
C ALA A 38 -13.00 29.82 -9.63
N ALA A 39 -12.65 29.80 -10.92
CA ALA A 39 -12.55 28.56 -11.70
C ALA A 39 -11.49 27.60 -11.14
N ILE A 40 -10.32 28.11 -10.74
CA ILE A 40 -9.25 27.30 -10.13
C ILE A 40 -9.69 26.70 -8.79
N CYS A 41 -10.33 27.48 -7.91
CA CYS A 41 -10.82 26.97 -6.62
C CYS A 41 -11.87 25.88 -6.79
N VAL A 42 -12.82 26.07 -7.72
CA VAL A 42 -13.85 25.06 -8.02
C VAL A 42 -13.21 23.80 -8.60
N ALA A 43 -12.27 23.94 -9.53
CA ALA A 43 -11.54 22.81 -10.10
C ALA A 43 -10.75 22.04 -9.02
N ALA A 44 -10.08 22.74 -8.09
CA ALA A 44 -9.35 22.11 -6.99
C ALA A 44 -10.28 21.33 -6.05
N LEU A 45 -11.44 21.88 -5.71
CA LEU A 45 -12.45 21.20 -4.88
C LEU A 45 -13.00 19.94 -5.55
N LEU A 46 -13.20 19.98 -6.88
CA LEU A 46 -13.66 18.81 -7.64
C LEU A 46 -12.57 17.74 -7.79
N LEU A 47 -11.30 18.14 -7.89
CA LEU A 47 -10.17 17.23 -8.02
C LEU A 47 -9.76 16.59 -6.69
N ALA A 48 -10.02 17.25 -5.55
CA ALA A 48 -9.66 16.74 -4.23
C ALA A 48 -10.12 15.28 -3.94
N PRO A 49 -11.40 14.90 -4.09
CA PRO A 49 -11.82 13.52 -3.85
C PRO A 49 -11.18 12.53 -4.83
N MET A 50 -10.97 12.95 -6.09
CA MET A 50 -10.31 12.12 -7.10
C MET A 50 -8.85 11.85 -6.72
N THR A 51 -8.12 12.89 -6.28
CA THR A 51 -6.73 12.74 -5.82
C THR A 51 -6.64 11.89 -4.56
N TYR A 52 -7.62 11.98 -3.67
CA TYR A 52 -7.69 11.15 -2.47
C TYR A 52 -7.86 9.66 -2.83
N GLU A 53 -8.83 9.32 -3.67
CA GLU A 53 -9.04 7.93 -4.10
C GLU A 53 -7.84 7.37 -4.86
N LEU A 54 -7.25 8.17 -5.76
CA LEU A 54 -6.05 7.79 -6.48
C LEU A 54 -4.88 7.55 -5.51
N SER A 55 -4.69 8.42 -4.53
CA SER A 55 -3.64 8.29 -3.53
C SER A 55 -3.81 7.03 -2.69
N ARG A 56 -5.06 6.64 -2.35
CA ARG A 56 -5.34 5.42 -1.60
C ARG A 56 -5.06 4.16 -2.40
N ARG A 57 -5.33 4.17 -3.70
CA ARG A 57 -5.14 3.00 -4.55
C ARG A 57 -3.67 2.70 -4.82
N TYR A 58 -2.88 3.72 -5.13
CA TYR A 58 -1.44 3.56 -5.42
C TYR A 58 -0.55 3.69 -4.19
N ALA A 59 -1.17 3.93 -3.05
CA ALA A 59 -0.47 4.10 -1.80
C ALA A 59 0.47 2.92 -1.55
N ASP A 60 -0.04 1.68 -1.64
CA ASP A 60 0.69 0.47 -1.26
C ASP A 60 1.84 0.15 -2.21
N GLU A 61 1.62 0.34 -3.51
CA GLU A 61 2.69 0.25 -4.50
C GLU A 61 3.78 1.29 -4.23
N ALA A 62 3.42 2.54 -3.96
CA ALA A 62 4.40 3.59 -3.67
C ALA A 62 5.21 3.27 -2.39
N TRP A 63 4.56 2.77 -1.35
CA TRP A 63 5.24 2.35 -0.12
C TRP A 63 6.14 1.14 -0.37
N PHE A 64 5.68 0.16 -1.16
CA PHE A 64 6.49 -0.96 -1.60
C PHE A 64 7.74 -0.53 -2.37
N LEU A 65 7.65 0.46 -3.25
CA LEU A 65 8.80 0.99 -3.97
C LEU A 65 9.83 1.66 -3.04
N VAL A 66 9.37 2.33 -1.97
CA VAL A 66 10.27 2.91 -0.97
C VAL A 66 10.90 1.82 -0.10
N TRP A 67 10.07 0.92 0.42
CA TRP A 67 10.50 -0.18 1.29
C TRP A 67 11.46 -1.14 0.59
N SER A 68 11.17 -1.51 -0.66
CA SER A 68 11.97 -2.45 -1.47
C SER A 68 13.38 -1.94 -1.74
N ARG A 69 13.57 -0.62 -1.88
CA ARG A 69 14.92 -0.04 -2.01
C ARG A 69 15.77 -0.22 -0.76
N ALA A 70 15.15 -0.22 0.42
CA ALA A 70 15.86 -0.45 1.68
C ALA A 70 16.07 -1.94 2.00
N HIS A 71 15.31 -2.85 1.36
CA HIS A 71 15.27 -4.28 1.69
C HIS A 71 15.49 -5.17 0.46
N GLU A 72 16.29 -4.71 -0.50
CA GLU A 72 16.51 -5.41 -1.78
C GLU A 72 17.10 -6.82 -1.58
N GLU A 73 18.02 -6.98 -0.62
CA GLU A 73 18.63 -8.27 -0.30
C GLU A 73 17.59 -9.29 0.19
N MET A 74 16.65 -8.86 1.03
CA MET A 74 15.55 -9.70 1.53
C MET A 74 14.63 -10.13 0.39
N LEU A 75 14.34 -9.22 -0.55
CA LEU A 75 13.55 -9.54 -1.74
C LEU A 75 14.28 -10.54 -2.64
N ARG A 76 15.59 -10.38 -2.87
CA ARG A 76 16.39 -11.34 -3.66
C ARG A 76 16.43 -12.73 -3.01
N GLN A 77 16.47 -12.82 -1.68
CA GLN A 77 16.45 -14.10 -0.98
C GLN A 77 15.09 -14.81 -1.02
N ALA A 78 14.01 -14.02 -1.04
CA ALA A 78 12.64 -14.53 -1.15
C ALA A 78 12.24 -14.86 -2.59
N GLU A 79 12.98 -14.37 -3.59
CA GLU A 79 12.69 -14.58 -5.00
C GLU A 79 12.76 -16.07 -5.38
N GLY A 80 11.70 -16.56 -6.04
CA GLY A 80 11.60 -17.96 -6.46
C GLY A 80 11.29 -18.95 -5.35
N ARG A 81 10.92 -18.49 -4.14
CA ARG A 81 10.51 -19.34 -3.01
C ARG A 81 9.17 -18.88 -2.47
N ASP A 82 8.47 -19.80 -1.81
CA ASP A 82 7.30 -19.43 -1.02
C ASP A 82 7.80 -18.92 0.34
N ALA A 83 7.47 -17.69 0.68
CA ALA A 83 7.90 -17.09 1.94
C ALA A 83 6.98 -15.95 2.38
N ILE A 84 6.84 -15.77 3.70
CA ILE A 84 6.37 -14.51 4.27
C ILE A 84 7.59 -13.61 4.40
N ILE A 85 7.59 -12.47 3.70
CA ILE A 85 8.71 -11.53 3.70
C ILE A 85 8.65 -10.71 4.99
N THR A 86 7.51 -10.08 5.25
CA THR A 86 7.30 -9.27 6.45
C THR A 86 5.83 -8.91 6.64
N ARG A 87 5.46 -8.50 7.85
CA ARG A 87 4.15 -7.90 8.14
C ARG A 87 4.07 -6.51 7.51
N TRP A 88 2.99 -6.26 6.77
CA TRP A 88 2.74 -5.01 6.07
C TRP A 88 1.80 -4.11 6.89
N ASP A 89 2.35 -3.53 7.95
CA ASP A 89 1.58 -2.65 8.83
C ASP A 89 1.33 -1.28 8.17
N ARG A 90 0.13 -1.09 7.61
CA ARG A 90 -0.29 0.23 7.12
C ARG A 90 -1.69 0.64 7.55
N TRP A 91 -1.77 1.85 8.10
CA TRP A 91 -3.03 2.53 8.41
C TRP A 91 -3.81 2.87 7.13
N GLY A 92 -5.00 2.29 7.00
CA GLY A 92 -6.06 2.76 6.10
C GLY A 92 -5.98 2.31 4.63
N THR A 93 -5.02 1.46 4.26
CA THR A 93 -4.81 1.10 2.83
C THR A 93 -4.46 -0.36 2.51
N ALA A 94 -4.07 -1.23 3.44
CA ALA A 94 -3.56 -2.58 3.10
C ALA A 94 -4.62 -3.62 2.65
N LEU A 95 -5.65 -3.21 1.90
CA LEU A 95 -6.89 -3.90 1.52
C LEU A 95 -8.08 -3.65 2.49
N THR A 96 -8.05 -2.45 3.09
CA THR A 96 -9.18 -1.63 3.62
C THR A 96 -10.09 -2.24 4.70
N GLY A 97 -9.56 -2.34 5.93
CA GLY A 97 -10.35 -2.32 7.17
C GLY A 97 -10.10 -3.52 8.09
N GLY A 98 -9.49 -3.29 9.26
CA GLY A 98 -9.33 -4.28 10.35
C GLY A 98 -8.31 -5.40 10.11
N ASN A 99 -8.04 -5.75 8.87
CA ASN A 99 -7.26 -6.92 8.49
C ASN A 99 -5.74 -6.77 8.71
N ASP A 100 -5.09 -7.87 9.08
CA ASP A 100 -3.64 -7.97 9.08
C ASP A 100 -3.15 -8.23 7.65
N ALA A 101 -2.20 -7.43 7.18
CA ALA A 101 -1.66 -7.57 5.84
C ALA A 101 -0.19 -8.00 5.88
N TYR A 102 0.20 -8.82 4.91
CA TYR A 102 1.50 -9.46 4.82
C TYR A 102 2.05 -9.34 3.42
N LEU A 103 3.34 -9.01 3.35
CA LEU A 103 4.09 -9.10 2.11
C LEU A 103 4.59 -10.55 1.97
N ILE A 104 4.24 -11.20 0.87
CA ILE A 104 4.59 -12.60 0.60
C ILE A 104 5.34 -12.73 -0.72
N ALA A 105 6.18 -13.75 -0.80
CA ALA A 105 6.74 -14.27 -2.03
C ALA A 105 6.02 -15.55 -2.43
N ASP A 106 5.63 -15.64 -3.71
CA ASP A 106 5.00 -16.81 -4.30
C ASP A 106 5.84 -17.30 -5.47
N SER A 107 6.45 -18.47 -5.28
CA SER A 107 7.29 -19.13 -6.27
C SER A 107 6.56 -19.45 -7.58
N GLN A 108 5.23 -19.51 -7.54
CA GLN A 108 4.39 -19.82 -8.71
C GLN A 108 3.79 -18.59 -9.39
N ASP A 109 3.96 -17.38 -8.84
CA ASP A 109 3.38 -16.12 -9.35
C ASP A 109 1.86 -16.22 -9.63
N ARG A 110 1.12 -16.91 -8.76
CA ARG A 110 -0.34 -17.14 -8.89
C ARG A 110 -1.18 -16.40 -7.88
N SER A 111 -0.58 -15.84 -6.84
CA SER A 111 -1.26 -15.14 -5.73
C SER A 111 -1.87 -13.78 -6.12
N MET A 112 -2.15 -13.51 -7.39
CA MET A 112 -2.84 -12.29 -7.82
C MET A 112 -4.35 -12.34 -7.54
N THR A 113 -4.89 -13.55 -7.40
CA THR A 113 -6.29 -13.79 -7.06
C THR A 113 -6.37 -14.45 -5.68
N ILE A 114 -7.52 -14.29 -5.00
CA ILE A 114 -7.74 -14.93 -3.69
C ILE A 114 -7.55 -16.44 -3.79
N GLU A 115 -8.07 -17.07 -4.85
CA GLU A 115 -7.90 -18.50 -5.11
C GLU A 115 -6.42 -18.90 -5.23
N GLY A 116 -5.61 -18.09 -5.92
CA GLY A 116 -4.17 -18.34 -6.04
C GLY A 116 -3.42 -18.16 -4.72
N ALA A 117 -3.79 -17.15 -3.94
CA ALA A 117 -3.21 -16.92 -2.61
C ALA A 117 -3.64 -18.02 -1.61
N GLU A 118 -4.87 -18.51 -1.70
CA GLU A 118 -5.35 -19.68 -0.95
C GLU A 118 -4.65 -20.98 -1.35
N ALA A 119 -4.21 -21.11 -2.61
CA ALA A 119 -3.38 -22.23 -3.03
C ALA A 119 -1.92 -22.13 -2.55
N TRP A 120 -1.44 -20.92 -2.23
CA TRP A 120 -0.14 -20.67 -1.61
C TRP A 120 -0.15 -20.93 -0.10
N ARG A 121 -1.23 -20.54 0.58
CA ARG A 121 -1.42 -20.69 2.03
C ARG A 121 -1.05 -22.08 2.61
N PRO A 122 -1.54 -23.23 2.09
CA PRO A 122 -1.21 -24.54 2.65
C PRO A 122 0.25 -24.93 2.43
N ARG A 123 0.93 -24.39 1.40
CA ARG A 123 2.37 -24.64 1.15
C ARG A 123 3.26 -24.01 2.22
N MET A 124 2.71 -23.02 2.92
CA MET A 124 3.33 -22.33 4.05
C MET A 124 2.80 -22.81 5.41
N GLU A 125 1.95 -23.85 5.42
CA GLU A 125 1.33 -24.39 6.64
C GLU A 125 0.51 -23.36 7.44
N LEU A 126 -0.10 -22.38 6.75
CA LEU A 126 -0.82 -21.28 7.38
C LEU A 126 -2.31 -21.62 7.59
N ALA A 127 -2.81 -21.34 8.79
CA ALA A 127 -4.20 -21.61 9.15
C ALA A 127 -5.18 -20.50 8.71
N CYS A 128 -4.72 -19.26 8.64
CA CYS A 128 -5.58 -18.09 8.42
C CYS A 128 -6.00 -17.94 6.96
N PRO A 129 -7.31 -17.83 6.65
CA PRO A 129 -7.77 -17.61 5.29
C PRO A 129 -7.35 -16.23 4.77
N ILE A 130 -6.96 -16.18 3.50
CA ILE A 130 -6.66 -14.97 2.75
C ILE A 130 -7.97 -14.39 2.24
N VAL A 131 -8.28 -13.15 2.63
CA VAL A 131 -9.52 -12.46 2.27
C VAL A 131 -9.34 -11.45 1.17
N ALA A 132 -8.10 -11.02 0.92
CA ALA A 132 -7.78 -10.11 -0.17
C ALA A 132 -6.32 -10.29 -0.59
N THR A 133 -6.03 -9.97 -1.85
CA THR A 133 -4.68 -9.97 -2.36
C THR A 133 -4.47 -8.92 -3.45
N MET A 134 -3.23 -8.47 -3.60
CA MET A 134 -2.79 -7.52 -4.62
C MET A 134 -1.35 -7.84 -5.03
N ARG A 135 -1.09 -7.83 -6.33
CA ARG A 135 0.26 -7.99 -6.87
C ARG A 135 1.00 -6.65 -6.79
N LEU A 136 2.22 -6.67 -6.23
CA LEU A 136 3.10 -5.49 -6.16
C LEU A 136 4.22 -5.55 -7.21
N ARG A 137 4.76 -6.75 -7.44
CA ARG A 137 5.71 -7.07 -8.51
C ARG A 137 5.57 -8.56 -8.87
N PRO A 138 6.19 -9.05 -9.95
CA PRO A 138 6.27 -10.48 -10.18
C PRO A 138 6.86 -11.22 -8.97
N GLY A 139 6.17 -12.28 -8.57
CA GLY A 139 6.49 -13.14 -7.44
C GLY A 139 6.23 -12.54 -6.06
N VAL A 140 5.78 -11.27 -5.95
CA VAL A 140 5.56 -10.62 -4.64
C VAL A 140 4.20 -9.97 -4.56
N TYR A 141 3.50 -10.33 -3.50
CA TYR A 141 2.10 -9.98 -3.30
C TYR A 141 1.88 -9.43 -1.90
N LEU A 142 0.91 -8.54 -1.81
CA LEU A 142 0.27 -8.21 -0.55
C LEU A 142 -0.91 -9.16 -0.37
N VAL A 143 -0.99 -9.85 0.77
CA VAL A 143 -2.15 -10.64 1.16
C VAL A 143 -2.69 -10.13 2.48
N ALA A 144 -4.01 -10.20 2.67
CA ALA A 144 -4.66 -9.79 3.91
C ALA A 144 -5.47 -10.95 4.50
N THR A 145 -5.49 -11.03 5.83
CA THR A 145 -6.26 -11.98 6.63
C THR A 145 -7.22 -11.24 7.57
N TYR A 146 -8.29 -11.90 8.00
CA TYR A 146 -9.27 -11.30 8.91
C TYR A 146 -8.93 -11.61 10.38
N ASP A 147 -8.44 -10.60 11.12
CA ASP A 147 -8.06 -10.70 12.55
C ASP A 147 -7.26 -11.97 12.91
N CYS A 148 -6.39 -12.43 11.99
CA CYS A 148 -5.69 -13.70 12.10
C CYS A 148 -4.25 -13.54 11.63
N PRO A 149 -3.28 -13.41 12.55
CA PRO A 149 -1.91 -13.14 12.17
C PRO A 149 -1.23 -14.37 11.57
N LEU A 150 -0.59 -14.21 10.40
CA LEU A 150 0.16 -15.28 9.73
C LEU A 150 1.45 -15.69 10.48
N ASP A 151 1.86 -14.88 11.46
CA ASP A 151 3.06 -15.11 12.27
C ASP A 151 2.81 -16.07 13.46
N ALA A 152 1.55 -16.46 13.69
CA ALA A 152 1.22 -17.42 14.72
C ALA A 152 1.53 -18.84 14.20
N PRO A 153 2.30 -19.67 14.94
CA PRO A 153 2.49 -21.07 14.55
C PRO A 153 1.12 -21.73 14.40
N ALA A 154 0.97 -22.57 13.38
CA ALA A 154 -0.18 -23.45 13.26
C ALA A 154 -0.44 -24.08 14.63
N LEU A 155 -1.65 -23.93 15.16
CA LEU A 155 -2.08 -24.52 16.42
C LEU A 155 -1.55 -25.95 16.49
N ALA A 156 -0.54 -26.16 17.34
CA ALA A 156 -0.02 -27.47 17.64
C ALA A 156 -1.16 -28.31 18.25
N PRO A 157 -1.21 -29.63 17.95
CA PRO A 157 -2.34 -30.50 18.26
C PRO A 157 -2.74 -30.52 19.74
#